data_AF-A0A843ECU7-F1
#
_entry.id   AF-A0A843ECU7-F1
#
_cell.length_a   1.000
_cell.length_b   1.000
_cell.length_c   1.000
_cell.angle_alpha   90.00
_cell.angle_beta   90.00
_cell.angle_gamma   90.00
#
_symmetry.space_group_name_H-M   'P 1'
#
loop_
_entity.id
_entity.type
_entity.pdbx_description
1 polymer ?
#
loop_
_entity_poly.entity_id
_entity_poly.type
_entity_poly.pdbx_seq_one_letter_code
_entity_poly.pdbx_strand_id
1 'polypeptide(L)'
;FQVIYKIPFPYLGDKQVHMRMKKDQRWYAYKTAMTLVQTYGRGMRADDDSCVTYILDSDIQMLLKSPLYKSLIPEFFKEAIVINDDRII
;
A
#
# COMPACT_ATOMS: atom_id res chain seq x y z
N PHE A 1 13.21 -1.86 -11.58
CA PHE A 1 12.94 -1.92 -10.13
C PHE A 1 12.26 -0.62 -9.68
N GLN A 2 11.45 -0.68 -8.62
CA GLN A 2 10.72 0.44 -8.04
C GLN A 2 10.95 0.48 -6.53
N VAL A 3 10.97 1.68 -5.93
CA VAL A 3 11.09 1.84 -4.48
C VAL A 3 9.94 2.68 -3.98
N ILE A 4 9.20 2.17 -2.99
CA ILE A 4 8.17 2.88 -2.25
C ILE A 4 8.75 3.18 -0.88
N TYR A 5 9.16 4.43 -0.69
CA TYR A 5 9.75 4.90 0.57
C TYR A 5 8.73 4.94 1.71
N LYS A 6 7.47 5.26 1.41
CA LYS A 6 6.43 5.47 2.40
C LYS A 6 5.07 5.05 1.90
N ILE A 7 4.27 4.43 2.76
CA ILE A 7 2.89 4.08 2.45
C ILE A 7 2.06 5.36 2.23
N PRO A 8 1.29 5.46 1.12
CA PRO A 8 0.64 6.70 0.71
C PRO A 8 -0.67 6.95 1.50
N PHE A 9 -0.55 7.13 2.81
CA PHE A 9 -1.68 7.55 3.65
C PHE A 9 -2.14 8.97 3.27
N PRO A 10 -3.46 9.21 3.12
CA PRO A 10 -3.98 10.56 2.90
C PRO A 10 -3.58 11.51 4.04
N TYR A 11 -3.21 12.75 3.69
CA TYR A 11 -2.71 13.72 4.67
C TYR A 11 -3.81 14.21 5.62
N LEU A 12 -3.69 13.89 6.90
CA LEU A 12 -4.67 14.26 7.94
C LEU A 12 -4.65 15.73 8.34
N GLY A 13 -3.64 16.51 7.93
CA GLY A 13 -3.64 17.96 8.15
C GLY A 13 -4.64 18.70 7.23
N ASP A 14 -5.09 18.07 6.14
CA ASP A 14 -6.17 18.60 5.32
C ASP A 14 -7.52 18.39 6.04
N LYS A 15 -8.24 19.49 6.27
CA LYS A 15 -9.55 19.49 6.93
C LYS A 15 -10.56 18.59 6.23
N GLN A 16 -10.57 18.53 4.91
CA GLN A 16 -11.49 17.69 4.15
C GLN A 16 -11.18 16.21 4.34
N VAL A 17 -9.91 15.84 4.24
CA VAL A 17 -9.46 14.45 4.46
C VAL A 17 -9.75 14.00 5.88
N HIS A 18 -9.45 14.85 6.86
CA HIS A 18 -9.70 14.57 8.27
C HIS A 18 -11.19 14.37 8.57
N MET A 19 -12.04 15.29 8.10
CA MET A 19 -13.48 15.19 8.29
C MET A 19 -14.07 13.95 7.60
N ARG A 20 -13.55 13.61 6.41
CA ARG A 20 -13.99 12.43 5.68
C ARG A 20 -13.53 11.14 6.33
N MET A 21 -12.29 11.07 6.83
CA MET A 21 -11.79 9.94 7.62
C MET A 21 -12.63 9.73 8.89
N LYS A 22 -12.98 10.81 9.60
CA LYS A 22 -13.87 10.74 10.78
C LYS A 22 -15.25 10.20 10.44
N LYS A 23 -15.78 10.54 9.27
CA LYS A 23 -17.09 10.05 8.79
C LYS A 23 -17.02 8.62 8.25
N ASP A 24 -15.93 8.26 7.60
CA ASP A 24 -15.74 6.99 6.90
C ASP A 24 -14.26 6.56 6.94
N GLN A 25 -13.95 5.68 7.89
CA GLN A 25 -12.62 5.09 8.02
C GLN A 25 -12.30 4.12 6.87
N ARG A 26 -13.31 3.47 6.27
CA ARG A 26 -13.13 2.55 5.16
C ARG A 26 -12.72 3.29 3.90
N TRP A 27 -13.26 4.47 3.65
CA TRP A 27 -12.81 5.36 2.57
C TRP A 27 -11.32 5.71 2.70
N TYR A 28 -10.87 6.04 3.91
CA TYR A 28 -9.46 6.38 4.16
C TYR A 28 -8.55 5.18 3.86
N ALA A 29 -8.90 4.00 4.37
CA ALA A 29 -8.17 2.76 4.10
C ALA A 29 -8.16 2.41 2.60
N TYR A 30 -9.30 2.58 1.92
CA TYR A 30 -9.43 2.35 0.48
C TYR A 30 -8.54 3.27 -0.34
N LYS A 31 -8.46 4.56 0.02
CA LYS A 31 -7.57 5.50 -0.66
C LYS A 31 -6.10 5.10 -0.54
N THR A 32 -5.66 4.65 0.64
CA THR A 32 -4.31 4.12 0.82
C THR A 32 -4.07 2.88 -0.05
N ALA A 33 -4.95 1.88 0.05
CA ALA A 33 -4.81 0.62 -0.70
C ALA A 33 -4.82 0.83 -2.21
N MET A 34 -5.75 1.63 -2.73
CA MET A 34 -5.85 1.98 -4.14
C MET A 34 -4.57 2.64 -4.65
N THR A 35 -4.04 3.62 -3.91
CA THR A 35 -2.84 4.36 -4.33
C THR A 35 -1.60 3.46 -4.31
N LEU A 36 -1.49 2.59 -3.31
CA LEU A 36 -0.40 1.62 -3.22
C LEU A 36 -0.42 0.65 -4.41
N VAL A 37 -1.56 0.03 -4.70
CA VAL A 37 -1.71 -0.93 -5.82
C VAL A 37 -1.46 -0.26 -7.16
N GLN A 38 -1.96 0.97 -7.37
CA GLN A 38 -1.69 1.71 -8.59
C GLN A 38 -0.21 2.06 -8.74
N THR A 39 0.48 2.39 -7.65
CA THR A 39 1.91 2.69 -7.68
C THR A 39 2.69 1.42 -8.04
N TYR A 40 2.36 0.28 -7.42
CA TYR A 40 2.93 -1.02 -7.79
C TYR A 40 2.74 -1.36 -9.27
N GLY A 41 1.53 -1.15 -9.80
CA GLY A 41 1.21 -1.42 -11.21
C GLY A 41 1.99 -0.56 -12.22
N ARG A 42 2.64 0.54 -11.82
CA ARG A 42 3.47 1.35 -12.72
C ARG A 42 4.84 0.73 -13.03
N GLY A 43 5.24 -0.30 -12.27
CA GLY A 43 6.51 -1.00 -12.45
C GLY A 43 6.52 -1.93 -13.67
N MET A 44 5.39 -2.59 -13.96
CA MET A 44 5.21 -3.52 -15.08
C MET A 44 4.65 -2.78 -16.30
N ARG A 45 5.29 -2.92 -17.47
CA ARG A 45 4.85 -2.26 -18.73
C ARG A 45 4.53 -3.22 -19.87
N ALA A 46 4.93 -4.48 -19.74
CA ALA A 46 4.66 -5.56 -20.69
C ALA A 46 4.50 -6.88 -19.93
N ASP A 47 3.87 -7.86 -20.56
CA ASP A 47 3.57 -9.17 -19.94
C ASP A 47 4.82 -10.02 -19.70
N ASP A 48 5.89 -9.76 -20.46
CA ASP A 48 7.20 -10.40 -20.36
C ASP A 48 8.19 -9.64 -19.45
N ASP A 49 7.79 -8.48 -18.92
CA ASP A 49 8.63 -7.65 -18.07
C ASP A 49 8.38 -7.94 -16.58
N SER A 50 9.46 -8.11 -15.81
CA SER A 50 9.40 -8.33 -14.37
C SER A 50 10.00 -7.14 -13.63
N CYS A 51 9.24 -6.56 -12.69
CA CYS A 51 9.70 -5.42 -11.90
C CYS A 51 9.65 -5.72 -10.40
N VAL A 52 10.82 -5.73 -9.77
CA VAL A 52 10.92 -5.81 -8.30
C VAL A 52 10.54 -4.47 -7.67
N THR A 53 9.61 -4.50 -6.72
CA THR A 53 9.20 -3.33 -5.92
C THR A 53 9.67 -3.49 -4.48
N TYR A 54 10.52 -2.59 -4.00
CA TYR A 54 10.97 -2.53 -2.61
C TYR A 54 10.11 -1.57 -1.83
N ILE A 55 9.54 -2.01 -0.70
CA ILE A 55 8.78 -1.16 0.23
C ILE A 55 9.65 -0.99 1.48
N LEU A 56 10.04 0.25 1.76
CA LEU A 56 10.96 0.58 2.87
C LEU A 56 10.24 1.12 4.11
N ASP A 57 8.96 0.79 4.25
CA ASP A 57 8.09 1.28 5.30
C ASP A 57 7.47 0.11 6.06
N SER A 58 7.70 0.06 7.37
CA SER A 58 7.18 -1.00 8.24
C SER A 58 5.66 -0.92 8.41
N ASP A 59 5.02 0.21 8.10
CA ASP A 59 3.57 0.37 8.12
C ASP A 59 2.86 -0.58 7.14
N ILE A 60 3.57 -1.14 6.16
CA ILE A 60 3.03 -2.20 5.29
C ILE A 60 2.51 -3.39 6.10
N GLN A 61 3.13 -3.69 7.25
CA GLN A 61 2.66 -4.77 8.13
C GLN A 61 1.26 -4.50 8.68
N MET A 62 0.92 -3.24 8.96
CA MET A 62 -0.42 -2.85 9.39
C MET A 62 -1.45 -3.14 8.29
N LEU A 63 -1.12 -2.85 7.04
CA LEU A 63 -2.00 -3.10 5.89
C LEU A 63 -2.29 -4.59 5.71
N LEU A 64 -1.31 -5.45 5.99
CA LEU A 64 -1.43 -6.91 5.85
C LEU A 64 -2.11 -7.58 7.05
N LYS A 65 -1.96 -7.01 8.26
CA LYS A 65 -2.54 -7.55 9.50
C LYS A 65 -3.96 -7.04 9.77
N SER A 66 -4.27 -5.79 9.42
CA SER A 66 -5.57 -5.20 9.68
C SER A 66 -6.65 -5.78 8.76
N PRO A 67 -7.76 -6.33 9.29
CA PRO A 67 -8.84 -6.90 8.47
C PRO A 67 -9.43 -5.89 7.49
N LEU A 68 -9.53 -4.62 7.89
CA LEU A 68 -10.04 -3.54 7.05
C LEU A 68 -9.19 -3.37 5.78
N TYR A 69 -7.89 -3.19 5.94
CA TYR A 69 -6.98 -2.98 4.81
C TYR A 69 -6.80 -4.25 3.99
N LYS A 70 -6.64 -5.41 4.64
CA LYS A 70 -6.48 -6.70 3.97
C LYS A 70 -7.66 -7.03 3.04
N SER A 71 -8.88 -6.62 3.40
CA SER A 71 -10.08 -6.80 2.56
C SER A 71 -10.12 -5.91 1.32
N LEU A 72 -9.34 -4.82 1.28
CA LEU A 72 -9.33 -3.84 0.19
C LEU A 72 -8.17 -4.05 -0.78
N ILE A 73 -7.19 -4.86 -0.41
CA ILE A 73 -6.03 -5.19 -1.24
C ILE A 73 -6.38 -6.42 -2.11
N PRO A 74 -6.12 -6.38 -3.43
CA PRO A 74 -6.30 -7.53 -4.31
C PRO A 74 -5.41 -8.71 -3.96
N GLU A 75 -5.83 -9.93 -4.27
CA GLU A 75 -5.08 -11.15 -3.90
C GLU A 75 -3.71 -11.23 -4.60
N PHE A 76 -3.64 -10.90 -5.90
CA PHE A 76 -2.38 -10.88 -6.66
C PHE A 76 -1.30 -10.00 -6.00
N PHE A 77 -1.71 -8.91 -5.33
CA PHE A 77 -0.77 -8.02 -4.65
C PHE A 77 -0.25 -8.68 -3.38
N LYS A 78 -1.10 -9.41 -2.65
CA LYS A 78 -0.69 -10.12 -1.42
C LYS A 78 0.24 -11.28 -1.74
N GLU A 79 -0.06 -12.02 -2.80
CA GLU A 79 0.76 -13.14 -3.28
C GLU A 79 2.16 -12.69 -3.73
N ALA A 80 2.26 -11.48 -4.30
CA ALA A 80 3.53 -10.90 -4.74
C ALA A 80 4.41 -10.38 -3.58
N ILE A 81 3.89 -10.29 -2.35
CA ILE A 81 4.67 -9.78 -1.21
C ILE A 81 5.55 -10.89 -0.66
N VAL A 82 6.86 -10.66 -0.74
CA VAL A 82 7.87 -11.48 -0.07
C VAL A 82 8.38 -10.68 1.13
N ILE A 83 8.13 -11.19 2.35
CA ILE A 83 8.68 -10.63 3.58
C ILE A 83 9.97 -11.39 3.87
N ASN A 84 11.10 -10.78 3.54
CA ASN A 84 12.40 -11.28 4.02
C ASN A 84 12.60 -10.72 5.43
N ASP A 85 12.60 -11.61 6.43
CA ASP A 85 12.85 -11.27 7.84
C ASP A 85 14.34 -10.95 8.12
N ASP A 86 15.14 -10.85 7.06
CA ASP A 86 16.56 -10.59 7.13
C ASP A 86 16.85 -9.09 7.14
N ARG A 87 16.85 -8.56 8.37
CA ARG A 87 17.62 -7.40 8.83
C ARG A 87 17.09 -6.01 8.47
N ILE A 88 16.56 -5.38 9.52
CA ILE A 88 16.68 -3.95 9.75
C ILE A 88 18.17 -3.62 9.86
N ILE A 89 18.74 -2.93 8.87
CA ILE A 89 19.95 -2.12 9.01
C ILE A 89 19.69 -0.79 8.31
#